data_AF-A0AAD5XHH7-F1
#
_entry.id   AF-A0AAD5XHH7-F1
#
_cell.length_a   1.000
_cell.length_b   1.000
_cell.length_c   1.000
_cell.angle_alpha   90.00
_cell.angle_beta   90.00
_cell.angle_gamma   90.00
#
_symmetry.space_group_name_H-M   'P 1'
#
loop_
_entity.id
_entity.type
_entity.pdbx_description
1 polymer ?
#
loop_
_entity_poly.entity_id
_entity_poly.type
_entity_poly.pdbx_seq_one_letter_code
_entity_poly.pdbx_strand_id
1 'polypeptide(L)'
;MQPLVRNFLGGFNQTLVLFGSTGTKKSEWFYSKEEVSIVSQFLELLFSSQSGPFKLEVTAMQIYGQLVRDMLHAGNETVHLKTEGYNSSFKGFVKKSVNNPNSGMEIISSIWTGNYSAKKSQVAAITECITFKLEKDLTLKSFDDEVNDNNNKSENNTNN
;
A
#
# COMPACT_ATOMS: atom_id res chain seq x y z
N MET A 1 6.25 -2.95 -11.41
CA MET A 1 5.28 -2.97 -10.29
C MET A 1 5.26 -4.29 -9.53
N GLN A 2 5.26 -5.46 -10.21
CA GLN A 2 5.19 -6.77 -9.53
C GLN A 2 6.19 -7.01 -8.37
N PRO A 3 7.49 -6.67 -8.47
CA PRO A 3 8.41 -6.86 -7.34
C PRO A 3 8.02 -6.05 -6.10
N LEU A 4 7.49 -4.84 -6.30
CA LEU A 4 7.02 -3.96 -5.22
C LEU A 4 5.81 -4.58 -4.51
N VAL A 5 4.82 -5.05 -5.28
CA VAL A 5 3.63 -5.71 -4.72
C VAL A 5 4.01 -6.99 -3.97
N ARG A 6 4.93 -7.81 -4.51
CA ARG A 6 5.42 -9.01 -3.84
C ARG A 6 6.06 -8.69 -2.49
N ASN A 7 6.95 -7.70 -2.44
CA ASN A 7 7.61 -7.29 -1.20
C ASN A 7 6.61 -6.72 -0.19
N PHE A 8 5.67 -5.89 -0.64
CA PHE A 8 4.61 -5.33 0.19
C PHE A 8 3.72 -6.44 0.79
N LEU A 9 3.30 -7.41 -0.02
CA LEU A 9 2.54 -8.58 0.44
C LEU A 9 3.35 -9.45 1.41
N GLY A 10 4.68 -9.45 1.29
CA GLY A 10 5.61 -10.10 2.21
C GLY A 10 5.86 -9.35 3.53
N GLY A 11 5.20 -8.21 3.75
CA GLY A 11 5.31 -7.43 4.99
C GLY A 11 6.45 -6.41 5.01
N PHE A 12 7.13 -6.18 3.88
CA PHE A 12 8.17 -5.16 3.79
C PHE A 12 7.58 -3.79 3.45
N ASN A 13 8.01 -2.76 4.17
CA ASN A 13 7.67 -1.38 3.83
C ASN A 13 8.27 -1.03 2.48
N GLN A 14 7.47 -0.44 1.59
CA GLN A 14 7.90 0.00 0.26
C GLN A 14 7.57 1.49 0.11
N THR A 15 8.46 2.23 -0.56
CA THR A 15 8.26 3.65 -0.87
C THR A 15 8.50 3.87 -2.34
N LEU A 16 7.52 4.47 -3.01
CA LEU A 16 7.63 4.91 -4.39
C LEU A 16 7.60 6.44 -4.42
N VAL A 17 8.62 7.03 -5.04
CA VAL A 17 8.75 8.49 -5.15
C VAL A 17 8.73 8.87 -6.63
N LEU A 18 7.83 9.77 -7.00
CA LEU A 18 7.81 10.37 -8.33
C LEU A 18 8.56 11.69 -8.29
N PHE A 19 9.70 11.75 -8.99
CA PHE A 19 10.58 12.91 -9.01
C PHE A 19 10.59 13.57 -10.39
N GLY A 20 10.65 14.90 -10.43
CA GLY A 20 10.67 15.68 -11.67
C GLY A 20 10.24 17.14 -11.48
N SER A 21 10.51 17.99 -12.46
CA SER A 21 10.16 19.42 -12.44
C SER A 21 8.64 19.66 -12.56
N THR A 22 8.19 20.89 -12.26
CA THR A 22 6.81 21.31 -12.53
C THR A 22 6.51 21.20 -14.03
N GLY A 23 5.32 20.73 -14.39
CA GLY A 23 4.91 20.53 -15.79
C GLY A 23 5.15 19.11 -16.34
N THR A 24 5.91 18.27 -15.64
CA THR A 24 5.98 16.83 -15.95
C THR A 24 4.66 16.12 -15.61
N LYS A 25 4.38 14.99 -16.28
CA LYS A 25 3.19 14.14 -16.07
C LYS A 25 3.17 13.33 -14.76
N LYS A 26 3.86 13.76 -13.70
CA LYS A 26 3.95 13.01 -12.41
C LYS A 26 2.57 12.68 -11.84
N SER A 27 1.68 13.66 -11.79
CA SER A 27 0.33 13.47 -11.25
C SER A 27 -0.51 12.52 -12.11
N GLU A 28 -0.42 12.61 -13.44
CA GLU A 28 -1.09 11.68 -14.38
C GLU A 28 -0.57 10.25 -14.22
N TRP A 29 0.75 10.08 -14.10
CA TRP A 29 1.36 8.77 -13.87
C TRP A 29 0.99 8.18 -12.51
N PHE A 30 0.87 9.03 -11.48
CA PHE A 30 0.43 8.61 -10.15
C PHE A 30 -1.02 8.15 -10.17
N TYR A 31 -1.91 9.01 -10.68
CA TYR A 31 -3.35 8.82 -10.72
C TYR A 31 -3.92 9.42 -12.00
N SER A 32 -4.71 8.63 -12.71
CA SER A 32 -5.50 9.06 -13.85
C SER A 32 -6.86 8.37 -13.81
N LYS A 33 -7.90 9.07 -14.25
CA LYS A 33 -9.25 8.49 -14.46
C LYS A 33 -9.37 7.83 -15.84
N GLU A 34 -8.57 8.28 -16.79
CA GLU A 34 -8.70 7.95 -18.21
C GLU A 34 -7.63 6.94 -18.64
N GLU A 35 -6.48 6.92 -17.95
CA GLU A 35 -5.34 6.08 -18.28
C GLU A 35 -4.95 5.18 -17.10
N VAL A 36 -4.22 4.12 -17.42
CA VAL A 36 -3.64 3.22 -16.41
C VAL A 36 -2.57 3.98 -15.62
N SER A 37 -2.81 4.11 -14.31
CA SER A 37 -1.91 4.81 -13.39
C SER A 37 -1.12 3.84 -12.51
N ILE A 38 -0.08 4.32 -11.86
CA ILE A 38 0.71 3.53 -10.91
C ILE A 38 -0.16 3.02 -9.76
N VAL A 39 -1.09 3.83 -9.26
CA VAL A 39 -2.01 3.43 -8.20
C VAL A 39 -2.97 2.34 -8.69
N SER A 40 -3.55 2.49 -9.88
CA SER A 40 -4.47 1.47 -10.41
C SER A 40 -3.74 0.14 -10.62
N GLN A 41 -2.55 0.17 -11.23
CA GLN A 41 -1.72 -1.03 -11.39
C GLN A 41 -1.35 -1.68 -10.05
N PHE A 42 -0.99 -0.88 -9.04
CA PHE A 42 -0.66 -1.38 -7.71
C PHE A 42 -1.87 -2.10 -7.09
N LEU A 43 -3.04 -1.46 -7.10
CA LEU A 43 -4.25 -2.04 -6.52
C LEU A 43 -4.70 -3.30 -7.26
N GLU A 44 -4.74 -3.28 -8.59
CA GLU A 44 -5.10 -4.45 -9.40
C GLU A 44 -4.17 -5.64 -9.13
N LEU A 45 -2.85 -5.40 -9.15
CA LEU A 45 -1.86 -6.43 -8.87
C LEU A 45 -1.95 -6.93 -7.42
N LEU A 46 -2.18 -6.05 -6.45
CA LEU A 46 -2.31 -6.41 -5.04
C LEU A 46 -3.49 -7.35 -4.81
N PHE A 47 -4.67 -6.97 -5.29
CA PHE A 47 -5.90 -7.76 -5.11
C PHE A 47 -5.92 -9.04 -5.94
N SER A 48 -5.24 -9.09 -7.08
CA SER A 48 -5.12 -10.32 -7.87
C SER A 48 -4.04 -11.29 -7.35
N SER A 49 -3.00 -10.77 -6.68
CA SER A 49 -1.88 -11.60 -6.18
C SER A 49 -2.09 -12.13 -4.77
N GLN A 50 -3.05 -11.58 -4.01
CA GLN A 50 -3.30 -11.97 -2.64
C GLN A 50 -4.41 -13.03 -2.56
N SER A 51 -4.05 -14.21 -2.07
CA SER A 51 -5.01 -15.24 -1.68
C SER A 51 -5.28 -15.14 -0.17
N GLY A 52 -6.55 -15.03 0.22
CA GLY A 52 -6.99 -14.98 1.61
C GLY A 52 -7.36 -13.59 2.14
N PRO A 53 -8.01 -13.51 3.31
CA PRO A 53 -8.48 -12.27 3.89
C PRO A 53 -7.31 -11.37 4.26
N PHE A 54 -7.45 -10.08 3.94
CA PHE A 54 -6.54 -9.04 4.37
C PHE A 54 -7.31 -7.74 4.55
N LYS A 55 -6.74 -6.85 5.36
CA LYS A 55 -7.24 -5.50 5.53
C LYS A 55 -6.22 -4.52 4.96
N LEU A 56 -6.66 -3.73 3.99
CA LEU A 56 -5.87 -2.65 3.39
C LEU A 56 -6.45 -1.32 3.84
N GLU A 57 -5.62 -0.48 4.45
CA GLU A 57 -5.97 0.88 4.81
C GLU A 57 -5.12 1.87 4.01
N VAL A 58 -5.74 2.97 3.59
CA VAL A 58 -5.05 4.10 2.95
C VAL A 58 -5.12 5.32 3.84
N THR A 59 -4.01 6.06 3.88
CA THR A 59 -3.87 7.39 4.46
C THR A 59 -3.25 8.30 3.42
N ALA A 60 -3.59 9.59 3.43
CA ALA A 60 -3.05 10.55 2.47
C ALA A 60 -2.72 11.87 3.17
N MET A 61 -1.51 12.37 2.91
CA MET A 61 -1.03 13.62 3.46
C MET A 61 -0.45 14.52 2.37
N GLN A 62 -0.61 15.83 2.58
CA GLN A 62 0.03 16.86 1.79
C GLN A 62 0.98 17.65 2.68
N ILE A 63 2.20 17.87 2.19
CA ILE A 63 3.22 18.67 2.85
C ILE A 63 3.42 19.94 2.02
N TYR A 64 3.25 21.08 2.69
CA TYR A 64 3.50 22.40 2.12
C TYR A 64 4.36 23.24 3.08
N GLY A 65 5.62 23.48 2.73
CA GLY A 65 6.59 24.06 3.65
C GLY A 65 6.77 23.17 4.88
N GLN A 66 6.43 23.69 6.06
CA GLN A 66 6.42 22.94 7.33
C GLN A 66 5.03 22.42 7.73
N LEU A 67 3.99 22.74 6.95
CA LEU A 67 2.62 22.36 7.25
C LEU A 67 2.33 20.97 6.67
N VAL A 68 1.76 20.11 7.50
CA VAL A 68 1.27 18.79 7.11
C VAL A 68 -0.25 18.78 7.22
N ARG A 69 -0.95 18.36 6.16
CA ARG A 69 -2.41 18.30 6.12
C ARG A 69 -2.87 16.88 5.81
N ASP A 70 -3.90 16.44 6.51
CA ASP A 70 -4.63 15.22 6.15
C ASP A 70 -5.53 15.49 4.94
N MET A 71 -5.33 14.74 3.85
CA MET A 71 -6.08 14.91 2.61
C MET A 71 -7.41 14.14 2.60
N LEU A 72 -7.61 13.23 3.56
CA LEU A 72 -8.84 12.45 3.73
C LEU A 72 -9.80 13.07 4.75
N HIS A 73 -9.31 13.99 5.56
CA HIS A 73 -10.12 14.79 6.46
C HIS A 73 -10.57 16.10 5.78
N ALA A 74 -11.85 16.46 5.94
CA ALA A 74 -12.38 17.69 5.36
C ALA A 74 -11.89 18.95 6.08
N GLY A 75 -11.41 18.83 7.33
CA GLY A 75 -10.80 19.91 8.09
C GLY A 75 -9.49 20.41 7.46
N ASN A 76 -9.24 21.71 7.56
CA ASN A 76 -8.00 22.35 7.12
C ASN A 76 -6.92 22.36 8.21
N GLU A 77 -7.04 21.49 9.20
CA GLU A 77 -6.15 21.49 10.35
C GLU A 77 -4.75 20.99 9.97
N THR A 78 -3.74 21.62 10.56
CA THR A 78 -2.36 21.16 10.42
C THR A 78 -2.12 20.02 11.40
N VAL A 79 -1.64 18.88 10.90
CA VAL A 79 -1.30 17.72 11.71
C VAL A 79 0.14 17.84 12.19
N HIS A 80 0.37 17.70 13.50
CA HIS A 80 1.71 17.63 14.06
C HIS A 80 2.20 16.18 14.05
N LEU A 81 3.31 15.93 13.34
CA LEU A 81 3.97 14.63 13.36
C LEU A 81 4.64 14.42 14.73
N LYS A 82 4.30 13.32 15.40
CA LYS A 82 4.96 12.89 16.64
C LYS A 82 5.72 11.60 16.38
N THR A 83 6.99 11.56 16.74
CA THR A 83 7.79 10.34 16.76
C THR A 83 7.53 9.56 18.04
N GLU A 84 7.11 8.30 17.92
CA GLU A 84 6.92 7.40 19.06
C GLU A 84 7.79 6.14 18.88
N GLY A 85 9.01 6.19 19.40
CA GLY A 85 10.00 5.11 19.26
C GLY A 85 10.41 4.89 17.80
N TYR A 86 10.52 3.63 17.37
CA TYR A 86 10.78 3.25 15.96
C TYR A 86 9.55 3.39 15.06
N ASN A 87 8.38 3.70 15.64
CA ASN A 87 7.15 3.90 14.90
C ASN A 87 6.92 5.40 14.68
N SER A 88 7.18 5.86 13.47
CA SER A 88 6.61 7.11 12.97
C SER A 88 5.12 6.89 12.73
N SER A 89 4.33 6.85 13.80
CA SER A 89 2.89 6.70 13.69
C SER A 89 2.27 8.05 13.32
N PHE A 90 1.60 8.08 12.17
CA PHE A 90 0.80 9.21 11.72
C PHE A 90 -0.50 9.31 12.56
N LYS A 91 -0.36 9.52 13.87
CA LYS A 91 -1.51 9.71 14.78
C LYS A 91 -2.29 10.95 14.36
N GLY A 92 -3.61 10.80 14.25
CA GLY A 92 -4.52 11.86 13.85
C GLY A 92 -4.93 11.85 12.38
N PHE A 93 -4.31 11.02 11.54
CA PHE A 93 -4.75 10.86 10.15
C PHE A 93 -5.95 9.92 10.04
N VAL A 94 -6.90 10.32 9.20
CA VAL A 94 -8.01 9.49 8.77
C VAL A 94 -7.46 8.31 7.98
N LYS A 95 -7.89 7.11 8.38
CA LYS A 95 -7.63 5.87 7.67
C LYS A 95 -8.90 5.44 6.98
N LYS A 96 -8.82 5.15 5.67
CA LYS A 96 -9.94 4.57 4.92
C LYS A 96 -9.60 3.15 4.50
N SER A 97 -10.53 2.23 4.72
CA SER A 97 -10.39 0.86 4.24
C SER A 97 -10.56 0.80 2.73
N VAL A 98 -9.73 0.00 2.07
CA VAL A 98 -9.79 -0.31 0.65
C VAL A 98 -10.16 -1.78 0.52
N ASN A 99 -11.35 -2.05 -0.02
CA ASN A 99 -11.93 -3.40 -0.05
C ASN A 99 -11.74 -4.09 -1.39
N ASN A 100 -11.50 -3.32 -2.44
CA ASN A 100 -11.23 -3.76 -3.81
C ASN A 100 -10.56 -2.62 -4.60
N PRO A 101 -10.01 -2.89 -5.80
CA PRO A 101 -9.34 -1.87 -6.60
C PRO A 101 -10.19 -0.63 -6.87
N ASN A 102 -11.48 -0.80 -7.19
CA ASN A 102 -12.39 0.31 -7.48
C ASN A 102 -12.57 1.24 -6.27
N SER A 103 -12.84 0.68 -5.08
CA SER A 103 -12.97 1.47 -3.85
C SER A 103 -11.69 2.24 -3.52
N GLY A 104 -10.52 1.66 -3.80
CA GLY A 104 -9.24 2.35 -3.65
C GLY A 104 -9.12 3.53 -4.61
N MET A 105 -9.46 3.31 -5.88
CA MET A 105 -9.45 4.36 -6.89
C MET A 105 -10.47 5.48 -6.62
N GLU A 106 -11.62 5.17 -6.03
CA GLU A 106 -12.60 6.17 -5.59
C GLU A 106 -12.07 7.03 -4.44
N ILE A 107 -11.41 6.42 -3.45
CA ILE A 107 -10.77 7.15 -2.35
C ILE A 107 -9.69 8.08 -2.91
N ILE A 108 -8.82 7.58 -3.78
CA ILE A 108 -7.80 8.41 -4.43
C ILE A 108 -8.46 9.49 -5.30
N SER A 109 -9.51 9.18 -6.07
CA SER A 109 -10.25 10.19 -6.81
C SER A 109 -10.73 11.32 -5.90
N SER A 110 -11.28 11.02 -4.73
CA SER A 110 -11.80 12.05 -3.82
C SER A 110 -10.72 13.02 -3.34
N ILE A 111 -9.50 12.53 -3.13
CA ILE A 111 -8.35 13.34 -2.75
C ILE A 111 -7.95 14.28 -3.91
N TRP A 112 -7.93 13.75 -5.14
CA TRP A 112 -7.52 14.51 -6.32
C TRP A 112 -8.61 15.51 -6.73
N THR A 113 -9.85 15.07 -6.97
CA THR A 113 -10.92 15.95 -7.47
C THR A 113 -11.43 16.96 -6.44
N GLY A 114 -11.38 16.62 -5.14
CA GLY A 114 -11.86 17.49 -4.07
C GLY A 114 -10.96 18.69 -3.76
N ASN A 115 -9.70 18.69 -4.21
CA ASN A 115 -8.72 19.72 -3.85
C ASN A 115 -7.90 20.30 -5.02
N TYR A 116 -7.82 19.64 -6.20
CA TYR A 116 -6.91 20.08 -7.26
C TYR A 116 -7.36 21.31 -8.07
N SER A 117 -8.66 21.51 -8.28
CA SER A 117 -9.14 22.56 -9.21
C SER A 117 -8.89 23.99 -8.68
N ALA A 118 -8.95 24.19 -7.36
CA ALA A 118 -8.80 25.51 -6.75
C ALA A 118 -7.35 25.90 -6.39
N LYS A 119 -6.37 24.98 -6.45
CA LYS A 119 -5.02 25.19 -5.87
C LYS A 119 -3.84 25.07 -6.84
N LYS A 120 -4.06 24.76 -8.12
CA LYS A 120 -2.99 24.69 -9.15
C LYS A 120 -2.17 25.99 -9.29
N SER A 121 -2.72 27.14 -8.91
CA SER A 121 -2.12 28.45 -9.20
C SER A 121 -1.25 29.04 -8.08
N GLN A 122 -1.09 28.40 -6.92
CA GLN A 122 -0.49 29.10 -5.76
C GLN A 122 0.72 28.46 -5.08
N VAL A 123 1.24 27.31 -5.52
CA VAL A 123 2.29 26.66 -4.72
C VAL A 123 3.42 26.07 -5.56
N ALA A 124 4.58 26.74 -5.50
CA ALA A 124 5.86 26.14 -5.78
C ALA A 124 6.21 25.16 -4.64
N ALA A 125 6.41 23.88 -4.98
CA ALA A 125 6.75 22.77 -4.09
C ALA A 125 5.64 22.27 -3.13
N ILE A 126 4.74 21.43 -3.67
CA ILE A 126 3.89 20.53 -2.87
C ILE A 126 4.50 19.12 -2.91
N THR A 127 4.62 18.46 -1.76
CA THR A 127 4.88 17.02 -1.68
C THR A 127 3.62 16.30 -1.21
N GLU A 128 3.18 15.30 -1.96
CA GLU A 128 2.02 14.48 -1.61
C GLU A 128 2.51 13.07 -1.27
N CYS A 129 2.02 12.51 -0.18
CA CYS A 129 2.36 11.17 0.25
C CYS A 129 1.08 10.38 0.53
N ILE A 130 0.94 9.23 -0.15
CA ILE A 130 -0.09 8.25 0.13
C ILE A 130 0.60 7.02 0.68
N THR A 131 0.08 6.54 1.81
CA THR A 131 0.58 5.35 2.46
C THR A 131 -0.51 4.30 2.51
N PHE A 132 -0.14 3.07 2.14
CA PHE A 132 -0.96 1.88 2.27
C PHE A 132 -0.43 1.04 3.42
N LYS A 133 -1.32 0.61 4.31
CA LYS A 133 -1.00 -0.33 5.39
C LYS A 133 -1.78 -1.61 5.18
N LEU A 134 -1.07 -2.73 5.26
CA LEU A 134 -1.64 -4.06 5.11
C LEU A 134 -1.62 -4.79 6.45
N GLU A 135 -2.76 -5.29 6.88
CA GLU A 135 -2.90 -6.19 8.03
C GLU A 135 -3.40 -7.55 7.50
N LYS A 136 -2.70 -8.63 7.88
CA LYS A 136 -3.03 -10.01 7.50
C LYS A 136 -3.08 -10.90 8.74
N ASP A 137 -4.02 -11.83 8.75
CA ASP A 137 -4.03 -12.91 9.72
C ASP A 137 -2.93 -13.92 9.34
N LEU A 138 -1.96 -14.11 10.22
CA LEU A 138 -0.94 -15.13 10.04
C LEU A 138 -1.51 -16.48 10.50
N THR A 139 -1.88 -17.34 9.56
CA THR A 139 -2.10 -18.75 9.87
C THR A 139 -0.74 -19.44 9.94
N LEU A 140 -0.21 -19.65 11.14
CA LEU A 140 0.96 -20.48 11.36
C LEU A 140 0.57 -21.92 11.03
N LYS A 141 1.04 -22.46 9.91
CA LYS A 141 1.01 -23.91 9.70
C LYS A 141 2.06 -24.51 10.64
N SER A 142 1.63 -25.29 11.61
CA SER A 142 2.53 -26.11 12.43
C SER A 142 3.30 -27.05 11.51
N PHE A 143 4.62 -27.04 11.63
CA PHE A 143 5.56 -27.89 10.87
C PHE A 143 5.87 -29.19 11.62
N ASP A 144 4.90 -29.74 12.34
CA ASP A 144 5.11 -30.98 13.09
C ASP A 144 4.26 -32.11 12.49
N ASP A 145 4.96 -33.22 12.25
CA ASP A 145 4.50 -34.56 11.85
C ASP A 145 4.50 -34.93 10.35
N GLU A 146 5.65 -34.75 9.69
CA GLU A 146 6.12 -35.74 8.69
C GLU A 146 7.50 -36.28 9.11
N VAL A 147 7.55 -37.02 10.22
CA VAL A 147 8.67 -37.92 10.48
C VAL A 147 8.41 -39.22 9.72
N ASN A 148 9.16 -39.39 8.64
CA ASN A 148 9.31 -40.59 7.80
C ASN A 148 9.19 -41.93 8.55
N ASP A 149 8.07 -42.62 8.38
CA ASP A 149 7.99 -44.09 8.48
C ASP A 149 8.30 -44.70 7.10
N ASN A 150 9.57 -44.70 6.72
CA ASN A 150 10.05 -45.48 5.59
C ASN A 150 11.40 -46.08 5.95
N ASN A 151 11.39 -47.15 6.77
CA ASN A 151 12.47 -48.13 6.76
C ASN A 151 11.97 -49.51 7.22
N ASN A 152 12.31 -50.51 6.41
CA ASN A 152 12.24 -51.96 6.62
C ASN A 152 10.95 -52.69 6.18
N LYS A 153 10.91 -53.13 4.91
CA LYS A 153 10.88 -54.57 4.54
C LYS A 153 10.95 -54.80 3.02
N SER A 154 12.16 -54.96 2.52
CA SER A 154 12.53 -55.70 1.31
C SER A 154 14.03 -56.00 1.49
N GLU A 155 14.60 -57.19 1.40
CA GLU A 155 14.31 -58.42 0.68
C GLU A 155 15.03 -59.56 1.42
N ASN A 156 14.59 -60.81 1.24
CA ASN A 156 15.47 -61.91 0.85
C ASN A 156 14.63 -63.16 0.60
N ASN A 157 14.12 -63.25 -0.63
CA ASN A 157 13.90 -64.53 -1.29
C ASN A 157 15.24 -64.93 -1.92
N THR A 158 15.77 -66.10 -1.56
CA THR A 158 16.76 -66.78 -2.38
C THR A 158 16.46 -68.27 -2.36
N ASN A 159 16.26 -68.82 -3.56
CA ASN A 159 16.00 -70.22 -3.86
C ASN A 159 17.20 -71.11 -3.53
N ASN A 160 16.95 -72.23 -2.84
CA ASN A 160 17.23 -73.62 -3.27
C ASN A 160 16.97 -74.60 -2.12
#